data_AF-A0A7C9JY73-F1
#
_entry.id   AF-A0A7C9JY73-F1
#
_cell.length_a   1.000
_cell.length_b   1.000
_cell.length_c   1.000
_cell.angle_alpha   90.00
_cell.angle_beta   90.00
_cell.angle_gamma   90.00
#
_symmetry.space_group_name_H-M   'P 1'
#
loop_
_entity.id
_entity.type
_entity.pdbx_description
1 polymer ?
#
loop_
_entity_poly.entity_id
_entity_poly.type
_entity_poly.pdbx_seq_one_letter_code
_entity_poly.pdbx_strand_id
1 'polypeptide(L)'
;MFPSLLSVIACVIACSFVVFNSVVFKDFRQPAIIHSVMWASILVLHTFVPHGLFPAGPHVLSVVLFSLVCFTGGAILVAYLFQHRNTEDIVSRYDVPYFRRFYIGYFVMAALVSPLMFNRARSIAAHGTTDSFMMNLRLGLNNEAFGGSFGWMGYLSLVALSALFLVALDIGNKRGKQWFLLILPVALFYVLMSTGRTYFFLLVITLLFIFSFIKPEKFGLKAFASGFFLIFVFFFLIGTIMGKVGEGSGGALSALYVYLLGGVSAIDVVLSSQPDLAYGSNTFRTFYAVLAKLGFEWNPVKLVKDYVYIPHATNVYTVFYPYYLDFGLSYILISQFVFGVFHTVLYKGAIRGGYGYILAYSISVYALFIQWFQDQYLSLLTSWLIVFALLAMPLILTKKSAN
;
A
#
# COMPACT_ATOMS: atom_id res chain seq x y z
N MET A 1 15.83 -22.82 15.84
CA MET A 1 15.73 -22.05 17.09
C MET A 1 14.29 -22.19 17.57
N PHE A 2 14.05 -22.65 18.80
CA PHE A 2 12.69 -22.76 19.32
C PHE A 2 12.09 -21.36 19.52
N PRO A 3 10.79 -21.15 19.23
CA PRO A 3 10.16 -19.85 19.43
C PRO A 3 10.19 -19.47 20.90
N SER A 4 10.45 -18.19 21.20
CA SER A 4 10.38 -17.70 22.56
C SER A 4 8.94 -17.78 23.08
N LEU A 5 8.76 -18.08 24.37
CA LEU A 5 7.43 -18.12 24.98
C LEU A 5 6.67 -16.80 24.76
N LEU A 6 7.38 -15.66 24.81
CA LEU A 6 6.81 -14.34 24.58
C LEU A 6 6.27 -14.18 23.14
N SER A 7 7.01 -14.64 22.14
CA SER A 7 6.58 -14.60 20.73
C SER A 7 5.34 -15.48 20.51
N VAL A 8 5.30 -16.66 21.15
CA VAL A 8 4.12 -17.54 21.09
C VAL A 8 2.90 -16.89 21.72
N ILE A 9 3.05 -16.30 22.91
CA ILE A 9 1.97 -15.55 23.58
C ILE A 9 1.49 -14.40 22.70
N ALA A 10 2.40 -13.64 22.10
CA ALA A 10 2.05 -12.54 21.20
C ALA A 10 1.26 -13.03 19.97
N CYS A 11 1.62 -14.19 19.39
CA CYS A 11 0.85 -14.81 18.31
C CYS A 11 -0.57 -15.18 18.75
N VAL A 12 -0.72 -15.77 19.93
CA VAL A 12 -2.04 -16.14 20.47
C VAL A 12 -2.92 -14.89 20.67
N ILE A 13 -2.36 -13.82 21.24
CA ILE A 13 -3.09 -12.55 21.42
C ILE A 13 -3.44 -11.95 20.05
N ALA A 14 -2.51 -11.90 19.09
CA ALA A 14 -2.81 -11.37 17.76
C ALA A 14 -3.92 -12.17 17.04
N CYS A 15 -3.88 -13.50 17.14
CA CYS A 15 -4.94 -14.37 16.61
C CYS A 15 -6.28 -14.17 17.34
N SER A 16 -6.28 -13.90 18.64
CA SER A 16 -7.53 -13.62 19.37
C SER A 16 -8.18 -12.30 18.91
N PHE A 17 -7.39 -11.30 18.52
CA PHE A 17 -7.90 -10.08 17.88
C PHE A 17 -8.57 -10.35 16.52
N VAL A 18 -8.06 -11.31 15.73
CA VAL A 18 -8.72 -11.73 14.48
C VAL A 18 -10.09 -12.30 14.77
N VAL A 19 -10.19 -13.20 15.75
CA VAL A 19 -11.46 -13.81 16.15
C VAL A 19 -12.42 -12.75 16.70
N PHE A 20 -11.95 -11.91 17.63
CA PHE A 20 -12.73 -10.84 18.22
C PHE A 20 -13.31 -9.90 17.15
N ASN A 21 -12.46 -9.36 16.26
CA ASN A 21 -12.91 -8.46 15.20
C ASN A 21 -13.85 -9.15 14.21
N SER A 22 -13.64 -10.44 13.92
CA SER A 22 -14.54 -11.21 13.04
C SER A 22 -15.93 -11.40 13.66
N VAL A 23 -16.00 -11.64 14.98
CA VAL A 23 -17.26 -11.77 15.71
C VAL A 23 -17.99 -10.42 15.80
N VAL A 24 -17.26 -9.34 16.08
CA VAL A 24 -17.82 -7.98 16.23
C VAL A 24 -18.35 -7.42 14.91
N PHE A 25 -17.57 -7.51 13.84
CA PHE A 25 -17.88 -6.81 12.59
C PHE A 25 -18.51 -7.68 11.50
N LYS A 26 -18.30 -9.00 11.52
CA LYS A 26 -18.92 -10.01 10.63
C LYS A 26 -18.69 -9.84 9.12
N ASP A 27 -17.92 -8.86 8.69
CA ASP A 27 -17.57 -8.61 7.28
C ASP A 27 -16.05 -8.57 7.13
N PHE A 28 -15.49 -9.53 6.39
CA PHE A 28 -14.04 -9.66 6.19
C PHE A 28 -13.39 -8.41 5.54
N ARG A 29 -14.19 -7.56 4.88
CA ARG A 29 -13.73 -6.30 4.28
C ARG A 29 -13.53 -5.22 5.33
N GLN A 30 -13.94 -5.41 6.58
CA GLN A 30 -13.74 -4.44 7.66
C GLN A 30 -12.24 -4.23 7.94
N PRO A 31 -11.76 -2.98 8.05
CA PRO A 31 -10.34 -2.69 8.23
C PRO A 31 -9.74 -3.26 9.52
N ALA A 32 -10.50 -3.34 10.62
CA ALA A 32 -10.01 -3.95 11.86
C ALA A 32 -9.69 -5.45 11.69
N ILE A 33 -10.51 -6.17 10.91
CA ILE A 33 -10.24 -7.58 10.57
C ILE A 33 -8.98 -7.65 9.71
N ILE A 34 -8.89 -6.85 8.64
CA ILE A 34 -7.74 -6.85 7.72
C ILE A 34 -6.43 -6.56 8.48
N HIS A 35 -6.42 -5.53 9.34
CA HIS A 35 -5.28 -5.15 10.16
C HIS A 35 -4.85 -6.30 11.09
N SER A 36 -5.80 -6.90 11.82
CA SER A 36 -5.52 -8.01 12.73
C SER A 36 -5.03 -9.26 12.01
N VAL A 37 -5.64 -9.64 10.88
CA VAL A 37 -5.24 -10.80 10.07
C VAL A 37 -3.83 -10.63 9.55
N MET A 38 -3.51 -9.44 9.03
CA MET A 38 -2.18 -9.14 8.50
C MET A 38 -1.11 -9.25 9.61
N TRP A 39 -1.29 -8.57 10.75
CA TRP A 39 -0.31 -8.64 11.83
C TRP A 39 -0.21 -10.03 12.47
N ALA A 40 -1.33 -10.73 12.67
CA ALA A 40 -1.32 -12.10 13.16
C ALA A 40 -0.55 -13.02 12.20
N SER A 41 -0.80 -12.90 10.89
CA SER A 41 -0.09 -13.69 9.87
C SER A 41 1.42 -13.43 9.90
N ILE A 42 1.83 -12.17 9.99
CA ILE A 42 3.25 -11.79 10.03
C ILE A 42 3.92 -12.31 11.31
N LEU A 43 3.27 -12.17 12.47
CA LEU A 43 3.82 -12.69 13.73
C LEU A 43 3.92 -14.22 13.74
N VAL A 44 2.91 -14.93 13.23
CA VAL A 44 2.92 -16.39 13.10
C VAL A 44 4.05 -16.83 12.17
N LEU A 45 4.17 -16.22 11.00
CA LEU A 45 5.25 -16.54 10.07
C LEU A 45 6.63 -16.24 10.66
N HIS A 46 6.80 -15.08 11.31
CA HIS A 46 8.06 -14.71 11.97
C HIS A 46 8.42 -15.67 13.11
N THR A 47 7.44 -16.12 13.90
CA THR A 47 7.69 -16.96 15.06
C THR A 47 7.97 -18.43 14.70
N PHE A 48 7.22 -18.98 13.75
CA PHE A 48 7.21 -20.43 13.48
C PHE A 48 7.98 -20.84 12.22
N VAL A 49 8.23 -19.94 11.28
CA VAL A 49 8.99 -20.28 10.06
C VAL A 49 10.49 -20.03 10.30
N PRO A 50 11.37 -21.01 10.06
CA PRO A 50 12.80 -20.80 10.16
C PRO A 50 13.29 -19.90 9.02
N HIS A 51 13.50 -18.62 9.31
CA HIS A 51 13.83 -17.60 8.31
C HIS A 51 15.25 -17.02 8.44
N GLY A 52 15.98 -17.28 9.53
CA GLY A 52 17.38 -16.85 9.70
C GLY A 52 17.59 -15.35 9.99
N LEU A 53 16.51 -14.61 10.26
CA LEU A 53 16.58 -13.19 10.67
C LEU A 53 16.62 -13.11 12.20
N PHE A 54 16.91 -11.94 12.75
CA PHE A 54 16.78 -11.74 14.19
C PHE A 54 15.34 -12.02 14.67
N PRO A 55 15.16 -12.76 15.78
CA PRO A 55 13.84 -13.02 16.34
C PRO A 55 13.18 -11.71 16.80
N ALA A 56 11.85 -11.67 16.80
CA ALA A 56 11.12 -10.50 17.26
C ALA A 56 11.32 -10.30 18.76
N GLY A 57 11.97 -9.21 19.15
CA GLY A 57 12.19 -8.84 20.54
C GLY A 57 10.93 -8.30 21.23
N PRO A 58 10.99 -8.09 22.56
CA PRO A 58 9.85 -7.64 23.35
C PRO A 58 9.30 -6.29 22.87
N HIS A 59 10.16 -5.38 22.41
CA HIS A 59 9.75 -4.03 22.00
C HIS A 59 8.84 -4.07 20.78
N VAL A 60 9.24 -4.75 19.69
CA VAL A 60 8.38 -4.86 18.50
C VAL A 60 7.10 -5.64 18.79
N LEU A 61 7.17 -6.70 19.59
CA LEU A 61 5.99 -7.47 19.97
C LEU A 61 4.98 -6.60 20.71
N SER A 62 5.42 -5.83 21.71
CA SER A 62 4.54 -4.89 22.42
C SER A 62 3.94 -3.85 21.48
N VAL A 63 4.74 -3.25 20.59
CA VAL A 63 4.27 -2.25 19.63
C VAL A 63 3.18 -2.83 18.72
N VAL A 64 3.37 -4.05 18.18
CA VAL A 64 2.36 -4.70 17.35
C VAL A 64 1.09 -4.97 18.16
N LEU A 65 1.19 -5.51 19.37
CA LEU A 65 0.00 -5.81 20.19
C LEU A 65 -0.78 -4.54 20.58
N PHE A 66 -0.10 -3.48 20.99
CA PHE A 66 -0.77 -2.21 21.27
C PHE A 66 -1.33 -1.55 20.00
N SER A 67 -0.69 -1.73 18.84
CA SER A 67 -1.26 -1.28 17.58
C SER A 67 -2.62 -1.93 17.27
N LEU A 68 -2.76 -3.24 17.54
CA LEU A 68 -4.02 -3.97 17.39
C LEU A 68 -5.12 -3.39 18.28
N VAL A 69 -4.80 -3.07 19.53
CA VAL A 69 -5.71 -2.42 20.49
C VAL A 69 -6.15 -1.05 19.97
N CYS A 70 -5.20 -0.17 19.64
CA CYS A 70 -5.48 1.20 19.22
C CYS A 70 -6.27 1.24 17.90
N PHE A 71 -5.88 0.45 16.90
CA PHE A 71 -6.58 0.39 15.63
C PHE A 71 -8.01 -0.14 15.80
N THR A 72 -8.18 -1.20 16.59
CA THR A 72 -9.50 -1.78 16.89
C THR A 72 -10.37 -0.78 17.66
N GLY A 73 -9.81 -0.07 18.64
CA GLY A 73 -10.50 1.00 19.37
C GLY A 73 -11.01 2.12 18.47
N GLY A 74 -10.18 2.58 17.53
CA GLY A 74 -10.59 3.57 16.53
C GLY A 74 -11.72 3.06 15.62
N ALA A 75 -11.67 1.80 15.22
CA ALA A 75 -12.72 1.17 14.42
C ALA A 75 -14.05 1.03 15.17
N ILE A 76 -14.00 0.61 16.45
CA ILE A 76 -15.17 0.49 17.31
C ILE A 76 -15.81 1.87 17.55
N LEU A 77 -15.01 2.90 17.81
CA LEU A 77 -15.51 4.27 17.99
C LEU A 77 -16.36 4.70 16.80
N VAL A 78 -15.84 4.54 15.58
CA VAL A 78 -16.59 4.90 14.36
C VAL A 78 -17.84 4.03 14.20
N ALA A 79 -17.74 2.72 14.45
CA ALA A 79 -18.89 1.83 14.36
C ALA A 79 -20.02 2.24 15.31
N TYR A 80 -19.69 2.62 16.54
CA TYR A 80 -20.64 3.12 17.54
C TYR A 80 -21.27 4.46 17.12
N LEU A 81 -20.46 5.41 16.68
CA LEU A 81 -20.94 6.73 16.22
C LEU A 81 -21.84 6.63 14.97
N PHE A 82 -21.56 5.68 14.08
CA PHE A 82 -22.34 5.49 12.85
C PHE A 82 -23.63 4.69 13.06
N GLN A 83 -23.75 3.90 14.13
CA GLN A 83 -24.98 3.17 14.49
C GLN A 83 -26.13 4.13 14.84
N HIS A 84 -25.80 5.33 15.34
CA HIS A 84 -26.78 6.32 15.82
C HIS A 84 -27.17 7.39 14.78
N ARG A 85 -26.63 7.33 13.56
CA ARG A 85 -27.05 8.24 12.47
C ARG A 85 -28.15 7.57 11.64
N ASN A 86 -29.29 8.23 11.47
CA ASN A 86 -30.30 7.86 10.46
C ASN A 86 -29.62 7.82 9.09
N THR A 87 -29.61 6.66 8.45
CA THR A 87 -28.92 6.44 7.18
C THR A 87 -29.90 6.41 6.04
N GLU A 88 -30.07 7.54 5.36
CA GLU A 88 -30.34 7.47 3.94
C GLU A 88 -29.15 6.79 3.26
N ASP A 89 -29.41 5.84 2.37
CA ASP A 89 -28.36 5.20 1.60
C ASP A 89 -27.62 6.28 0.79
N ILE A 90 -26.29 6.33 0.92
CA ILE A 90 -25.44 7.19 0.10
C ILE A 90 -25.28 6.51 -1.28
N VAL A 91 -26.39 6.28 -1.99
CA VAL A 91 -26.33 5.82 -3.38
C VAL A 91 -25.98 7.03 -4.23
N SER A 92 -24.69 7.20 -4.49
CA SER A 92 -24.24 8.21 -5.46
C SER A 92 -24.68 7.77 -6.85
N ARG A 93 -25.73 8.39 -7.39
CA ARG A 93 -26.09 8.26 -8.81
C ARG A 93 -25.27 9.27 -9.63
N TYR A 94 -24.47 8.78 -10.57
CA TYR A 94 -23.73 9.62 -11.51
C TYR A 94 -24.23 9.46 -12.95
N ASP A 95 -23.96 10.48 -13.77
CA ASP A 95 -24.21 10.40 -15.20
C ASP A 95 -23.13 9.55 -15.91
N VAL A 96 -23.51 8.32 -16.27
CA VAL A 96 -22.61 7.28 -16.82
C VAL A 96 -21.83 7.76 -18.07
N PRO A 97 -22.46 8.39 -19.09
CA PRO A 97 -21.75 9.02 -20.21
C PRO A 97 -20.67 10.04 -19.81
N TYR A 98 -20.96 10.94 -18.87
CA TYR A 98 -19.99 11.96 -18.44
C TYR A 98 -18.87 11.35 -17.59
N PHE A 99 -19.20 10.40 -16.72
CA PHE A 99 -18.24 9.65 -15.92
C PHE A 99 -17.22 8.91 -16.82
N ARG A 100 -17.68 8.36 -17.94
CA ARG A 100 -16.84 7.67 -18.93
C ARG A 100 -15.79 8.57 -19.59
N ARG A 101 -16.09 9.85 -19.80
CA ARG A 101 -15.15 10.79 -20.44
C ARG A 101 -13.87 10.95 -19.60
N PHE A 102 -13.97 10.89 -18.28
CA PHE A 102 -12.81 11.03 -17.40
C PHE A 102 -11.83 9.87 -17.51
N TYR A 103 -12.29 8.62 -17.35
CA TYR A 103 -11.37 7.49 -17.46
C TYR A 103 -10.83 7.30 -18.88
N ILE A 104 -11.59 7.66 -19.92
CA ILE A 104 -11.07 7.70 -21.29
C ILE A 104 -10.00 8.78 -21.44
N GLY A 105 -10.24 10.00 -20.94
CA GLY A 105 -9.27 11.09 -21.00
C GLY A 105 -7.96 10.73 -20.29
N TYR A 106 -8.05 10.16 -19.09
CA TYR A 106 -6.89 9.68 -18.34
C TYR A 106 -6.15 8.56 -19.08
N PHE A 107 -6.89 7.62 -19.68
CA PHE A 107 -6.31 6.56 -20.51
C PHE A 107 -5.57 7.12 -21.72
N VAL A 108 -6.19 8.02 -22.48
CA VAL A 108 -5.58 8.64 -23.67
C VAL A 108 -4.32 9.40 -23.27
N MET A 109 -4.37 10.19 -22.20
CA MET A 109 -3.20 10.92 -21.70
C MET A 109 -2.05 9.97 -21.33
N ALA A 110 -2.34 8.91 -20.57
CA ALA A 110 -1.34 7.92 -20.20
C ALA A 110 -0.78 7.16 -21.43
N ALA A 111 -1.66 6.74 -22.35
CA ALA A 111 -1.28 5.96 -23.53
C ALA A 111 -0.42 6.77 -24.51
N LEU A 112 -0.74 8.04 -24.73
CA LEU A 112 0.02 8.92 -25.63
C LEU A 112 1.44 9.19 -25.13
N VAL A 113 1.65 9.22 -23.82
CA VAL A 113 2.97 9.48 -23.23
C VAL A 113 3.78 8.19 -23.00
N SER A 114 3.15 7.01 -23.03
CA SER A 114 3.85 5.73 -22.86
C SER A 114 5.09 5.55 -23.77
N PRO A 115 5.07 5.91 -25.07
CA PRO A 115 6.26 5.83 -25.91
C PRO A 115 7.40 6.75 -25.44
N LEU A 116 7.09 7.95 -24.95
CA LEU A 116 8.07 8.89 -24.41
C LEU A 116 8.68 8.35 -23.11
N MET A 117 7.84 7.78 -22.23
CA MET A 117 8.31 7.13 -21.01
C MET A 117 9.22 5.94 -21.32
N PHE A 118 8.88 5.13 -22.32
CA PHE A 118 9.70 4.00 -22.74
C PHE A 118 11.05 4.45 -23.30
N ASN A 119 11.07 5.49 -24.14
CA ASN A 119 12.33 6.07 -24.63
C ASN A 119 13.20 6.62 -23.50
N ARG A 120 12.58 7.27 -22.50
CA ARG A 120 13.29 7.70 -21.29
C ARG A 120 13.83 6.51 -20.49
N ALA A 121 13.04 5.45 -20.34
CA ALA A 121 13.47 4.22 -19.67
C ALA A 121 14.68 3.59 -20.36
N ARG A 122 14.70 3.57 -21.71
CA ARG A 122 15.87 3.12 -22.50
C ARG A 122 17.10 3.98 -22.26
N SER A 123 16.95 5.30 -22.26
CA SER A 123 18.05 6.23 -21.94
C SER A 123 18.63 5.96 -20.55
N ILE A 124 17.79 5.72 -19.55
CA ILE A 124 18.24 5.42 -18.17
C ILE A 124 18.95 4.05 -18.15
N ALA A 125 18.33 3.02 -18.72
CA ALA A 125 18.87 1.66 -18.72
C ALA A 125 20.16 1.50 -19.54
N ALA A 126 20.43 2.39 -20.51
CA ALA A 126 21.64 2.36 -21.31
C ALA A 126 22.94 2.61 -20.51
N HIS A 127 22.82 3.20 -19.31
CA HIS A 127 23.97 3.46 -18.43
C HIS A 127 24.26 2.30 -17.47
N GLY A 128 23.43 1.25 -17.47
CA GLY A 128 23.62 0.11 -16.57
C GLY A 128 24.65 -0.89 -17.09
N THR A 129 25.22 -1.66 -16.17
CA THR A 129 26.35 -2.56 -16.40
C THR A 129 25.95 -4.02 -16.59
N THR A 130 24.66 -4.29 -16.76
CA THR A 130 24.10 -5.66 -16.79
C THR A 130 23.38 -5.91 -18.11
N ASP A 131 23.19 -7.17 -18.50
CA ASP A 131 22.46 -7.50 -19.74
C ASP A 131 20.93 -7.33 -19.59
N SER A 132 20.42 -7.18 -18.36
CA SER A 132 18.99 -7.04 -18.08
C SER A 132 18.55 -5.58 -18.12
N PHE A 133 17.72 -5.24 -19.10
CA PHE A 133 17.09 -3.91 -19.22
C PHE A 133 16.41 -3.48 -17.92
N MET A 134 15.64 -4.37 -17.29
CA MET A 134 14.88 -4.06 -16.07
C MET A 134 15.80 -3.86 -14.86
N MET A 135 16.91 -4.59 -14.78
CA MET A 135 17.92 -4.41 -13.73
C MET A 135 18.63 -3.08 -13.89
N ASN A 136 19.10 -2.76 -15.11
CA ASN A 136 19.72 -1.48 -15.41
C ASN A 136 18.80 -0.29 -15.15
N LEU A 137 17.53 -0.38 -15.59
CA LEU A 137 16.54 0.66 -15.33
C LEU A 137 16.37 0.89 -13.83
N ARG A 138 16.25 -0.18 -13.04
CA ARG A 138 16.11 -0.09 -11.59
C ARG A 138 17.35 0.52 -10.93
N LEU A 139 18.56 0.14 -11.37
CA LEU A 139 19.80 0.73 -10.85
C LEU A 139 19.86 2.23 -11.16
N GLY A 140 19.53 2.61 -12.40
CA GLY A 140 19.50 4.00 -12.85
C GLY A 140 18.47 4.87 -12.13
N LEU A 141 17.32 4.31 -11.74
CA LEU A 141 16.29 5.02 -10.98
C LEU A 141 16.61 5.17 -9.48
N ASN A 142 17.45 4.29 -8.92
CA ASN A 142 17.82 4.33 -7.50
C ASN A 142 19.13 5.07 -7.23
N ASN A 143 19.92 5.36 -8.26
CA ASN A 143 21.21 6.00 -8.11
C ASN A 143 21.31 7.21 -9.04
N GLU A 144 21.29 8.40 -8.44
CA GLU A 144 21.31 9.70 -9.12
C GLU A 144 22.54 9.86 -10.02
N ALA A 145 23.66 9.18 -9.72
CA ALA A 145 24.87 9.18 -10.54
C ALA A 145 24.66 8.52 -11.93
N PHE A 146 23.65 7.67 -12.08
CA PHE A 146 23.27 7.04 -13.35
C PHE A 146 22.17 7.82 -14.11
N GLY A 147 21.89 9.07 -13.69
CA GLY A 147 21.17 10.06 -14.49
C GLY A 147 19.65 9.86 -14.63
N GLY A 148 19.03 8.99 -13.83
CA GLY A 148 17.67 8.54 -14.10
C GLY A 148 16.59 8.97 -13.11
N SER A 149 15.78 9.94 -13.50
CA SER A 149 14.40 10.05 -13.01
C SER A 149 13.45 10.11 -14.21
N PHE A 150 12.25 9.57 -14.04
CA PHE A 150 11.14 9.79 -14.98
C PHE A 150 10.59 11.22 -14.89
N GLY A 151 10.98 12.00 -13.88
CA GLY A 151 10.46 13.34 -13.65
C GLY A 151 8.93 13.33 -13.56
N TRP A 152 8.28 14.24 -14.28
CA TRP A 152 6.83 14.35 -14.28
C TRP A 152 6.13 13.11 -14.88
N MET A 153 6.78 12.37 -15.79
CA MET A 153 6.21 11.16 -16.41
C MET A 153 5.95 10.06 -15.39
N GLY A 154 6.69 10.05 -14.27
CA GLY A 154 6.46 9.10 -13.18
C GLY A 154 5.05 9.22 -12.59
N TYR A 155 4.48 10.43 -12.56
CA TYR A 155 3.11 10.65 -12.05
C TYR A 155 2.02 10.12 -12.97
N LEU A 156 2.32 9.84 -14.24
CA LEU A 156 1.35 9.21 -15.15
C LEU A 156 1.02 7.77 -14.76
N SER A 157 1.86 7.12 -13.94
CA SER A 157 1.49 5.84 -13.31
C SER A 157 0.21 5.97 -12.47
N LEU A 158 0.08 7.06 -11.70
CA LEU A 158 -1.09 7.35 -10.89
C LEU A 158 -2.31 7.68 -11.76
N VAL A 159 -2.11 8.35 -12.89
CA VAL A 159 -3.17 8.62 -13.87
C VAL A 159 -3.68 7.32 -14.50
N ALA A 160 -2.78 6.47 -14.99
CA ALA A 160 -3.13 5.20 -15.62
C ALA A 160 -3.88 4.27 -14.64
N LEU A 161 -3.41 4.20 -13.39
CA LEU A 161 -4.10 3.46 -12.32
C LEU A 161 -5.46 4.08 -12.00
N SER A 162 -5.57 5.41 -11.91
CA SER A 162 -6.85 6.09 -11.66
C SER A 162 -7.87 5.82 -12.78
N ALA A 163 -7.43 5.81 -14.04
CA ALA A 163 -8.28 5.42 -15.17
C ALA A 163 -8.82 3.99 -14.99
N LEU A 164 -7.94 3.05 -14.62
CA LEU A 164 -8.29 1.65 -14.39
C LEU A 164 -9.27 1.47 -13.22
N PHE A 165 -9.05 2.18 -12.12
CA PHE A 165 -9.92 2.11 -10.94
C PHE A 165 -11.29 2.73 -11.20
N LEU A 166 -11.37 3.83 -11.96
CA LEU A 166 -12.64 4.44 -12.34
C LEU A 166 -13.45 3.53 -13.27
N VAL A 167 -12.82 2.95 -14.31
CA VAL A 167 -13.54 2.05 -15.24
C VAL A 167 -13.96 0.74 -14.55
N ALA A 168 -13.28 0.32 -13.48
CA ALA A 168 -13.68 -0.84 -12.67
C ALA A 168 -15.06 -0.66 -12.02
N LEU A 169 -15.50 0.57 -11.76
CA LEU A 169 -16.88 0.86 -11.30
C LEU A 169 -17.94 0.60 -12.39
N ASP A 170 -17.58 0.74 -13.68
CA ASP A 170 -18.48 0.55 -14.83
C ASP A 170 -18.42 -0.90 -15.37
N ILE A 171 -17.76 -1.84 -14.68
CA ILE A 171 -17.54 -3.21 -15.17
C ILE A 171 -18.82 -4.07 -15.23
N GLY A 172 -19.93 -3.58 -14.68
CA GLY A 172 -21.26 -4.15 -14.90
C GLY A 172 -21.76 -3.98 -16.34
N ASN A 173 -21.29 -2.93 -17.04
CA ASN A 173 -21.66 -2.62 -18.41
C ASN A 173 -20.74 -3.33 -19.42
N LYS A 174 -21.29 -3.85 -20.53
CA LYS A 174 -20.51 -4.45 -21.63
C LYS A 174 -19.43 -3.49 -22.15
N ARG A 175 -19.77 -2.21 -22.32
CA ARG A 175 -18.80 -1.18 -22.76
C ARG A 175 -17.74 -0.91 -21.70
N GLY A 176 -18.12 -0.85 -20.42
CA GLY A 176 -17.17 -0.69 -19.32
C GLY A 176 -16.17 -1.85 -19.24
N LYS A 177 -16.62 -3.09 -19.45
CA LYS A 177 -15.73 -4.26 -19.56
C LYS A 177 -14.74 -4.15 -20.72
N GLN A 178 -15.17 -3.67 -21.88
CA GLN A 178 -14.28 -3.45 -23.04
C GLN A 178 -13.21 -2.39 -22.70
N TRP A 179 -13.62 -1.26 -22.13
CA TRP A 179 -12.68 -0.22 -21.70
C TRP A 179 -11.73 -0.70 -20.61
N PHE A 180 -12.20 -1.48 -19.64
CA PHE A 180 -11.34 -2.09 -18.62
C PHE A 180 -10.22 -2.93 -19.26
N LEU A 181 -10.55 -3.78 -20.24
CA LEU A 181 -9.57 -4.60 -20.96
C LEU A 181 -8.61 -3.78 -21.83
N LEU A 182 -9.02 -2.62 -22.33
CA LEU A 182 -8.15 -1.72 -23.10
C LEU A 182 -7.21 -0.91 -22.19
N ILE A 183 -7.69 -0.49 -21.02
CA ILE A 183 -6.93 0.34 -20.08
C ILE A 183 -5.91 -0.49 -19.29
N LEU A 184 -6.23 -1.75 -18.98
CA LEU A 184 -5.41 -2.64 -18.17
C LEU A 184 -3.96 -2.79 -18.69
N PRO A 185 -3.69 -3.06 -19.99
CA PRO A 185 -2.32 -3.15 -20.49
C PRO A 185 -1.50 -1.87 -20.30
N VAL A 186 -2.12 -0.69 -20.44
CA VAL A 186 -1.43 0.59 -20.22
C VAL A 186 -1.10 0.77 -18.74
N ALA A 187 -2.03 0.46 -17.84
CA ALA A 187 -1.76 0.49 -16.40
C ALA A 187 -0.64 -0.49 -16.01
N LEU A 188 -0.64 -1.72 -16.55
CA LEU A 188 0.41 -2.70 -16.34
C LEU A 188 1.77 -2.22 -16.87
N PHE A 189 1.80 -1.57 -18.03
CA PHE A 189 3.02 -0.94 -18.56
C PHE A 189 3.62 0.05 -17.55
N TYR A 190 2.81 0.97 -17.00
CA TYR A 190 3.30 1.93 -15.99
C TYR A 190 3.74 1.27 -14.69
N VAL A 191 3.02 0.23 -14.23
CA VAL A 191 3.43 -0.55 -13.06
C VAL A 191 4.79 -1.21 -13.28
N LEU A 192 5.01 -1.81 -14.45
CA LEU A 192 6.30 -2.42 -14.80
C LEU A 192 7.42 -1.37 -14.90
N MET A 193 7.18 -0.26 -15.61
CA MET A 193 8.18 0.81 -15.78
C MET A 193 8.56 1.50 -14.46
N SER A 194 7.67 1.51 -13.46
CA SER A 194 8.01 2.03 -12.13
C SER A 194 9.15 1.26 -11.46
N THR A 195 9.42 0.01 -11.88
CA THR A 195 10.33 -0.97 -11.25
C THR A 195 10.03 -1.28 -9.77
N GLY A 196 9.00 -0.64 -9.20
CA GLY A 196 8.58 -0.75 -7.82
C GLY A 196 7.53 -1.84 -7.66
N ARG A 197 7.75 -2.75 -6.71
CA ARG A 197 6.81 -3.84 -6.40
C ARG A 197 5.49 -3.33 -5.78
N THR A 198 5.55 -2.15 -5.18
CA THR A 198 4.47 -1.49 -4.46
C THR A 198 3.31 -1.07 -5.38
N TYR A 199 3.60 -0.61 -6.59
CA TYR A 199 2.56 -0.24 -7.57
C TYR A 199 1.75 -1.45 -8.04
N PHE A 200 2.34 -2.64 -8.09
CA PHE A 200 1.59 -3.86 -8.41
C PHE A 200 0.67 -4.27 -7.26
N PHE A 201 1.15 -4.17 -6.01
CA PHE A 201 0.30 -4.40 -4.84
C PHE A 201 -0.85 -3.39 -4.79
N LEU A 202 -0.58 -2.12 -5.05
CA LEU A 202 -1.59 -1.07 -5.16
C LEU A 202 -2.65 -1.44 -6.22
N LEU A 203 -2.24 -1.86 -7.42
CA LEU A 203 -3.14 -2.27 -8.49
C LEU A 203 -4.04 -3.45 -8.06
N VAL A 204 -3.43 -4.55 -7.59
CA VAL A 204 -4.18 -5.78 -7.30
C VAL A 204 -5.10 -5.61 -6.10
N ILE A 205 -4.58 -5.05 -5.00
CA ILE A 205 -5.37 -4.86 -3.76
C ILE A 205 -6.54 -3.92 -4.03
N THR A 206 -6.30 -2.79 -4.70
CA THR A 206 -7.37 -1.82 -5.01
C THR A 206 -8.46 -2.45 -5.87
N LEU A 207 -8.11 -3.20 -6.92
CA LEU A 207 -9.11 -3.86 -7.77
C LEU A 207 -9.89 -4.94 -7.04
N LEU A 208 -9.25 -5.77 -6.21
CA LEU A 208 -9.93 -6.77 -5.39
C LEU A 208 -10.99 -6.11 -4.50
N PHE A 209 -10.63 -5.02 -3.82
CA PHE A 209 -11.58 -4.32 -2.97
C PHE A 209 -12.68 -3.63 -3.76
N ILE A 210 -12.39 -2.93 -4.87
CA ILE A 210 -13.43 -2.35 -5.73
C ILE A 210 -14.42 -3.43 -6.16
N PHE A 211 -13.94 -4.55 -6.68
CA PHE A 211 -14.80 -5.63 -7.14
C PHE A 211 -15.56 -6.33 -5.99
N SER A 212 -15.00 -6.37 -4.77
CA SER A 212 -15.71 -6.88 -3.59
C SER A 212 -16.94 -6.05 -3.20
N PHE A 213 -16.99 -4.76 -3.59
CA PHE A 213 -18.18 -3.91 -3.41
C PHE A 213 -19.09 -3.92 -4.63
N ILE A 214 -18.54 -3.96 -5.85
CA ILE A 214 -19.31 -3.87 -7.09
C ILE A 214 -19.91 -5.21 -7.53
N LYS A 215 -19.24 -6.33 -7.22
CA LYS A 215 -19.66 -7.72 -7.54
C LYS A 215 -19.41 -8.65 -6.34
N PRO A 216 -20.07 -8.40 -5.19
CA PRO A 216 -19.84 -9.15 -3.96
C PRO A 216 -20.07 -10.66 -4.12
N GLU A 217 -20.97 -11.07 -5.03
CA GLU A 217 -21.27 -12.47 -5.33
C GLU A 217 -20.10 -13.22 -6.01
N LYS A 218 -19.17 -12.49 -6.63
CA LYS A 218 -17.99 -13.08 -7.31
C LYS A 218 -16.69 -12.89 -6.53
N PHE A 219 -16.62 -11.85 -5.70
CA PHE A 219 -15.39 -11.42 -5.02
C PHE A 219 -15.44 -11.64 -3.51
N GLY A 220 -15.68 -12.90 -3.11
CA GLY A 220 -15.48 -13.38 -1.74
C GLY A 220 -14.04 -13.83 -1.46
N LEU A 221 -13.83 -14.52 -0.34
CA LEU A 221 -12.50 -14.95 0.14
C LEU A 221 -11.66 -15.71 -0.90
N LYS A 222 -12.28 -16.53 -1.76
CA LYS A 222 -11.58 -17.26 -2.83
C LYS A 222 -10.92 -16.31 -3.84
N ALA A 223 -11.60 -15.23 -4.22
CA ALA A 223 -11.04 -14.25 -5.15
C ALA A 223 -9.85 -13.50 -4.52
N PHE A 224 -9.95 -13.20 -3.22
CA PHE A 224 -8.83 -12.63 -2.46
C PHE A 224 -7.64 -13.57 -2.39
N ALA A 225 -7.86 -14.86 -2.08
CA ALA A 225 -6.80 -15.86 -2.09
C ALA A 225 -6.10 -15.95 -3.46
N SER A 226 -6.86 -15.99 -4.56
CA SER A 226 -6.30 -15.96 -5.92
C SER A 226 -5.53 -14.68 -6.22
N GLY A 227 -6.02 -13.52 -5.75
CA GLY A 227 -5.34 -12.25 -5.91
C GLY A 227 -4.02 -12.17 -5.12
N PHE A 228 -3.97 -12.70 -3.90
CA PHE A 228 -2.74 -12.82 -3.13
C PHE A 228 -1.75 -13.81 -3.76
N PHE A 229 -2.26 -14.91 -4.33
CA PHE A 229 -1.43 -15.82 -5.11
C PHE A 229 -0.83 -15.13 -6.34
N LEU A 230 -1.60 -14.29 -7.05
CA LEU A 230 -1.08 -13.49 -8.17
C LEU A 230 0.02 -12.51 -7.73
N ILE A 231 -0.17 -11.85 -6.58
CA ILE A 231 0.85 -11.00 -5.94
C ILE A 231 2.15 -11.79 -5.68
N PHE A 232 2.03 -12.99 -5.14
CA PHE A 232 3.17 -13.87 -4.87
C PHE A 232 3.90 -14.28 -6.16
N VAL A 233 3.15 -14.73 -7.18
CA VAL A 233 3.71 -15.10 -8.50
C VAL A 233 4.43 -13.92 -9.14
N PHE A 234 3.82 -12.74 -9.15
CA PHE A 234 4.42 -11.54 -9.71
C PHE A 234 5.70 -11.13 -8.96
N PHE A 235 5.70 -11.22 -7.62
CA PHE A 235 6.87 -10.92 -6.81
C PHE A 235 8.05 -11.82 -7.20
N PHE A 236 7.80 -13.12 -7.37
CA PHE A 236 8.82 -14.08 -7.79
C PHE A 236 9.30 -13.80 -9.22
N LEU A 237 8.37 -13.60 -10.17
CA LEU A 237 8.69 -13.29 -11.57
C LEU A 237 9.60 -12.05 -11.68
N ILE A 238 9.22 -10.95 -11.02
CA ILE A 238 10.04 -9.74 -11.01
C ILE A 238 11.38 -9.97 -10.30
N GLY A 239 11.39 -10.74 -9.21
CA GLY A 239 12.63 -11.12 -8.51
C GLY A 239 13.62 -11.81 -9.44
N THR A 240 13.14 -12.76 -10.24
CA THR A 240 13.93 -13.51 -11.23
C THR A 240 14.41 -12.61 -12.37
N ILE A 241 13.52 -11.80 -12.96
CA ILE A 241 13.89 -10.84 -14.04
C ILE A 241 14.94 -9.83 -13.56
N MET A 242 14.91 -9.47 -12.28
CA MET A 242 15.87 -8.56 -11.64
C MET A 242 17.16 -9.25 -11.18
N GLY A 243 17.41 -10.51 -11.54
CA GLY A 243 18.65 -11.22 -11.20
C GLY A 243 18.83 -11.52 -9.71
N LYS A 244 17.79 -11.34 -8.88
CA LYS A 244 17.86 -11.59 -7.42
C LYS A 244 17.70 -13.06 -7.05
N VAL A 245 17.38 -13.91 -8.02
CA VAL A 245 17.19 -15.35 -7.86
C VAL A 245 18.30 -16.04 -8.65
N GLY A 246 19.46 -16.27 -8.02
CA GLY A 246 20.56 -16.97 -8.69
C GLY A 246 21.93 -16.89 -8.01
N GLU A 247 22.25 -15.81 -7.30
CA GLU A 247 23.58 -15.62 -6.71
C GLU A 247 23.53 -15.58 -5.18
N GLY A 248 24.04 -16.65 -4.54
CA GLY A 248 24.25 -16.73 -3.10
C GLY A 248 23.53 -17.90 -2.40
N SER A 249 24.14 -18.41 -1.34
CA SER A 249 23.73 -19.60 -0.56
C SER A 249 22.34 -19.53 0.11
N GLY A 250 21.61 -18.42 -0.02
CA GLY A 250 20.24 -18.24 0.51
C GLY A 250 19.10 -18.28 -0.51
N GLY A 251 19.39 -18.22 -1.82
CA GLY A 251 18.39 -18.33 -2.90
C GLY A 251 17.22 -17.32 -2.87
N ALA A 252 16.19 -17.54 -3.69
CA ALA A 252 14.97 -16.71 -3.74
C ALA A 252 14.20 -16.67 -2.41
N LEU A 253 14.32 -17.71 -1.59
CA LEU A 253 13.63 -17.84 -0.32
C LEU A 253 14.17 -16.88 0.74
N SER A 254 15.50 -16.68 0.83
CA SER A 254 16.06 -15.68 1.75
C SER A 254 15.61 -14.27 1.38
N ALA A 255 15.58 -13.94 0.08
CA ALA A 255 15.05 -12.67 -0.40
C ALA A 255 13.56 -12.53 -0.05
N LEU A 256 12.76 -13.59 -0.17
CA LEU A 256 11.36 -13.55 0.25
C LEU A 256 11.25 -13.28 1.76
N TYR A 257 12.04 -13.94 2.60
CA TYR A 257 12.03 -13.72 4.05
C TYR A 257 12.45 -12.32 4.45
N VAL A 258 13.52 -11.77 3.86
CA VAL A 258 13.99 -10.41 4.15
C VAL A 258 12.91 -9.39 3.80
N TYR A 259 12.23 -9.55 2.66
CA TYR A 259 11.16 -8.63 2.28
C TYR A 259 9.92 -8.84 3.16
N LEU A 260 9.45 -10.07 3.34
CA LEU A 260 8.19 -10.39 4.05
C LEU A 260 8.25 -10.19 5.56
N LEU A 261 9.37 -10.54 6.19
CA LEU A 261 9.52 -10.62 7.65
C LEU A 261 10.58 -9.65 8.18
N GLY A 262 11.50 -9.18 7.33
CA GLY A 262 12.61 -8.33 7.75
C GLY A 262 12.20 -7.00 8.36
N GLY A 263 11.06 -6.43 7.96
CA GLY A 263 10.55 -5.20 8.56
C GLY A 263 10.36 -5.30 10.08
N VAL A 264 9.93 -6.47 10.59
CA VAL A 264 9.72 -6.74 12.02
C VAL A 264 11.05 -6.77 12.78
N SER A 265 12.05 -7.48 12.25
CA SER A 265 13.39 -7.52 12.85
C SER A 265 14.08 -6.15 12.78
N ALA A 266 13.90 -5.42 11.68
CA ALA A 266 14.52 -4.12 11.45
C ALA A 266 13.97 -3.05 12.41
N ILE A 267 12.65 -3.00 12.62
CA ILE A 267 12.08 -2.04 13.57
C ILE A 267 12.48 -2.37 15.01
N ASP A 268 12.66 -3.64 15.37
CA ASP A 268 13.08 -4.02 16.72
C ASP A 268 14.49 -3.52 17.06
N VAL A 269 15.42 -3.58 16.08
CA VAL A 269 16.76 -2.98 16.19
C VAL A 269 16.66 -1.48 16.47
N VAL A 270 15.78 -0.77 15.75
CA VAL A 270 15.57 0.68 15.90
C VAL A 270 14.95 1.03 17.25
N LEU A 271 13.94 0.25 17.70
CA LEU A 271 13.32 0.43 19.01
C LEU A 271 14.34 0.21 20.14
N SER A 272 15.25 -0.73 19.95
CA SER A 272 16.29 -1.06 20.93
C SER A 272 17.41 -0.02 20.97
N SER A 273 17.70 0.66 19.86
CA SER A 273 18.76 1.67 19.80
C SER A 273 18.35 3.04 20.35
N GLN A 274 17.06 3.29 20.55
CA GLN A 274 16.51 4.54 21.11
C GLN A 274 17.12 5.81 20.47
N PRO A 275 16.96 5.99 19.14
CA PRO A 275 17.52 7.14 18.45
C PRO A 275 16.86 8.45 18.91
N ASP A 276 17.58 9.56 18.70
CA ASP A 276 17.03 10.90 18.91
C ASP A 276 15.78 11.13 18.06
N LEU A 277 14.82 11.85 18.65
CA LEU A 277 13.56 12.17 17.99
C LEU A 277 13.77 13.22 16.90
N ALA A 278 13.19 12.96 15.74
CA ALA A 278 13.32 13.79 14.55
C ALA A 278 12.14 14.75 14.34
N TYR A 279 11.25 14.86 15.33
CA TYR A 279 10.17 15.84 15.49
C TYR A 279 9.37 16.15 14.22
N GLY A 280 8.97 15.11 13.49
CA GLY A 280 8.08 15.20 12.33
C GLY A 280 8.79 15.20 10.98
N SER A 281 10.13 15.20 10.94
CA SER A 281 10.89 15.19 9.68
C SER A 281 10.63 13.94 8.82
N ASN A 282 10.27 12.80 9.43
CA ASN A 282 9.96 11.57 8.72
C ASN A 282 8.50 11.56 8.22
N THR A 283 7.55 11.82 9.11
CA THR A 283 6.11 11.78 8.87
C THR A 283 5.66 12.89 7.94
N PHE A 284 6.17 14.11 8.14
CA PHE A 284 5.83 15.31 7.37
C PHE A 284 6.82 15.61 6.25
N ARG A 285 7.66 14.63 5.88
CA ARG A 285 8.66 14.68 4.80
C ARG A 285 8.15 15.37 3.53
N THR A 286 6.91 15.06 3.11
CA THR A 286 6.31 15.65 1.91
C THR A 286 6.31 17.19 1.96
N PHE A 287 5.98 17.79 3.10
CA PHE A 287 5.94 19.24 3.24
C PHE A 287 7.35 19.83 3.14
N TYR A 288 8.33 19.22 3.81
CA TYR A 288 9.74 19.63 3.70
C TYR A 288 10.28 19.50 2.27
N ALA A 289 9.89 18.45 1.54
CA ALA A 289 10.29 18.27 0.15
C ALA A 289 9.67 19.31 -0.80
N VAL A 290 8.44 19.77 -0.52
CA VAL A 290 7.80 20.86 -1.26
C VAL A 290 8.50 22.18 -0.95
N LEU A 291 8.76 22.49 0.31
CA LEU A 291 9.47 23.70 0.72
C LEU A 291 10.88 23.76 0.12
N ALA A 292 11.62 22.65 0.14
CA ALA A 292 12.94 22.57 -0.49
C ALA A 292 12.88 22.90 -1.99
N LYS A 293 11.87 22.39 -2.71
CA LYS A 293 11.65 22.72 -4.14
C LYS A 293 11.25 24.17 -4.38
N LEU A 294 10.66 24.84 -3.39
CA LEU A 294 10.34 26.26 -3.43
C LEU A 294 11.54 27.17 -3.08
N GLY A 295 12.72 26.59 -2.83
CA GLY A 295 13.95 27.33 -2.55
C GLY A 295 14.25 27.56 -1.07
N PHE A 296 13.48 26.96 -0.15
CA PHE A 296 13.83 26.99 1.28
C PHE A 296 14.96 25.99 1.59
N GLU A 297 15.86 26.35 2.51
CA GLU A 297 17.01 25.53 2.93
C GLU A 297 16.60 24.35 3.85
N TRP A 298 15.82 23.42 3.31
CA TRP A 298 15.44 22.19 3.99
C TRP A 298 16.01 20.97 3.28
N ASN A 299 16.56 20.03 4.05
CA ASN A 299 17.01 18.73 3.57
C ASN A 299 15.98 17.65 3.92
N PRO A 300 14.99 17.37 3.04
CA PRO A 300 13.98 16.36 3.32
C PRO A 300 14.63 14.99 3.47
N VAL A 301 14.21 14.24 4.50
CA VAL A 301 14.66 12.85 4.73
C VAL A 301 14.51 12.03 3.44
N LYS A 302 15.39 11.06 3.19
CA LYS A 302 15.27 10.20 1.99
C LYS A 302 14.01 9.32 2.06
N LEU A 303 13.38 9.09 0.91
CA LEU A 303 12.20 8.21 0.82
C LEU A 303 12.62 6.74 0.99
N VAL A 304 13.70 6.36 0.31
CA VAL A 304 14.39 5.09 0.57
C VAL A 304 15.19 5.28 1.85
N LYS A 305 14.90 4.44 2.85
CA LYS A 305 15.53 4.49 4.16
C LYS A 305 16.93 3.87 4.14
N ASP A 306 17.71 4.19 5.16
CA ASP A 306 19.05 3.62 5.32
C ASP A 306 18.96 2.14 5.66
N TYR A 307 20.00 1.40 5.25
CA TYR A 307 20.07 -0.03 5.46
C TYR A 307 20.43 -0.36 6.91
N VAL A 308 19.70 -1.31 7.50
CA VAL A 308 20.02 -1.94 8.79
C VAL A 308 20.35 -3.41 8.58
N TYR A 309 21.23 -3.94 9.43
CA TYR A 309 21.63 -5.34 9.39
C TYR A 309 20.72 -6.21 10.26
N ILE A 310 20.06 -7.20 9.65
CA ILE A 310 19.21 -8.20 10.29
C ILE A 310 19.56 -9.61 9.76
N PRO A 311 20.74 -10.12 10.09
CA PRO A 311 21.55 -11.08 9.31
C PRO A 311 21.72 -10.86 7.80
N HIS A 312 20.86 -10.03 7.20
CA HIS A 312 20.94 -9.52 5.85
C HIS A 312 20.69 -8.00 5.89
N ALA A 313 21.31 -7.25 4.98
CA ALA A 313 21.03 -5.82 4.87
C ALA A 313 19.62 -5.60 4.32
N THR A 314 18.83 -4.76 4.99
CA THR A 314 17.50 -4.35 4.53
C THR A 314 17.25 -2.87 4.77
N ASN A 315 16.43 -2.26 3.93
CA ASN A 315 15.99 -0.87 4.05
C ASN A 315 14.47 -0.76 4.18
N VAL A 316 13.81 -1.89 4.48
CA VAL A 316 12.37 -1.98 4.66
C VAL A 316 12.12 -2.08 6.16
N TYR A 317 11.18 -1.29 6.63
CA TYR A 317 10.82 -1.19 8.04
C TYR A 317 9.31 -1.29 8.13
N THR A 318 8.75 -1.68 9.26
CA THR A 318 7.29 -1.61 9.41
C THR A 318 6.76 -0.17 9.30
N VAL A 319 5.45 -0.02 9.16
CA VAL A 319 4.72 1.25 9.21
C VAL A 319 5.09 2.07 10.44
N PHE A 320 5.50 1.45 11.54
CA PHE A 320 5.81 2.12 12.79
C PHE A 320 7.04 3.02 12.72
N TYR A 321 7.95 2.78 11.78
CA TYR A 321 9.25 3.44 11.70
C TYR A 321 9.21 4.97 11.71
N PRO A 322 8.54 5.67 10.76
CA PRO A 322 8.52 7.13 10.76
C PRO A 322 7.85 7.71 12.00
N TYR A 323 6.80 7.05 12.51
CA TYR A 323 6.08 7.53 13.69
C TYR A 323 6.94 7.40 14.96
N TYR A 324 7.69 6.31 15.08
CA TYR A 324 8.61 6.10 16.18
C TYR A 324 9.76 7.12 16.16
N LEU A 325 10.40 7.31 15.00
CA LEU A 325 11.53 8.24 14.90
C LEU A 325 11.14 9.68 15.18
N ASP A 326 9.91 10.09 14.85
CA ASP A 326 9.52 11.48 15.05
C ASP A 326 9.10 11.78 16.49
N PHE A 327 8.33 10.90 17.13
CA PHE A 327 7.69 11.20 18.42
C PHE A 327 7.56 9.98 19.35
N GLY A 328 8.30 8.90 19.07
CA GLY A 328 8.39 7.73 19.93
C GLY A 328 7.13 6.85 19.93
N LEU A 329 7.00 6.04 20.99
CA LEU A 329 5.95 5.00 21.09
C LEU A 329 4.54 5.58 21.11
N SER A 330 4.32 6.71 21.79
CA SER A 330 3.00 7.33 21.90
C SER A 330 2.42 7.70 20.54
N TYR A 331 3.27 8.18 19.62
CA TYR A 331 2.82 8.58 18.29
C TYR A 331 2.50 7.39 17.39
N ILE A 332 3.15 6.24 17.58
CA ILE A 332 2.71 4.99 16.95
C ILE A 332 1.26 4.70 17.35
N LEU A 333 0.97 4.73 18.66
CA LEU A 333 -0.36 4.37 19.17
C LEU A 333 -1.44 5.34 18.69
N ILE A 334 -1.17 6.65 18.76
CA ILE A 334 -2.07 7.70 18.25
C ILE A 334 -2.31 7.49 16.75
N SER A 335 -1.26 7.24 15.97
CA SER A 335 -1.38 7.05 14.51
C SER A 335 -2.21 5.81 14.16
N GLN A 336 -2.02 4.70 14.87
CA GLN A 336 -2.80 3.48 14.63
C GLN A 336 -4.27 3.66 15.00
N PHE A 337 -4.57 4.39 16.08
CA PHE A 337 -5.94 4.77 16.40
C PHE A 337 -6.57 5.62 15.30
N VAL A 338 -5.86 6.65 14.82
CA VAL A 338 -6.32 7.52 13.73
C VAL A 338 -6.53 6.73 12.44
N PHE A 339 -5.65 5.77 12.11
CA PHE A 339 -5.85 4.90 10.95
C PHE A 339 -7.08 4.00 11.11
N GLY A 340 -7.32 3.47 12.31
CA GLY A 340 -8.53 2.70 12.61
C GLY A 340 -9.81 3.52 12.40
N VAL A 341 -9.82 4.78 12.84
CA VAL A 341 -10.91 5.73 12.59
C VAL A 341 -11.06 6.00 11.09
N PHE A 342 -9.98 6.43 10.42
CA PHE A 342 -9.97 6.82 9.02
C PHE A 342 -10.49 5.71 8.10
N HIS A 343 -9.93 4.51 8.20
CA HIS A 343 -10.34 3.39 7.35
C HIS A 343 -11.78 2.96 7.64
N THR A 344 -12.21 3.01 8.90
CA THR A 344 -13.59 2.60 9.25
C THR A 344 -14.61 3.60 8.73
N VAL A 345 -14.32 4.91 8.74
CA VAL A 345 -15.19 5.92 8.13
C VAL A 345 -15.35 5.65 6.63
N LEU A 346 -14.23 5.40 5.93
CA LEU A 346 -14.26 5.09 4.50
C LEU A 346 -15.04 3.81 4.21
N TYR A 347 -14.78 2.75 4.97
CA TYR A 347 -15.49 1.47 4.87
C TYR A 347 -17.00 1.64 5.07
N LYS A 348 -17.43 2.37 6.11
CA LYS A 348 -18.86 2.61 6.39
C LYS A 348 -19.54 3.38 5.27
N GLY A 349 -18.84 4.30 4.61
CA GLY A 349 -19.34 4.95 3.40
C GLY A 349 -19.40 4.01 2.19
N ALA A 350 -18.43 3.09 2.07
CA ALA A 350 -18.34 2.16 0.94
C ALA A 350 -19.45 1.11 0.98
N ILE A 351 -19.75 0.52 2.15
CA ILE A 351 -20.87 -0.44 2.30
C ILE A 351 -22.24 0.19 2.06
N ARG A 352 -22.36 1.51 2.18
CA ARG A 352 -23.57 2.29 1.84
C ARG A 352 -23.70 2.59 0.35
N GLY A 353 -22.80 2.06 -0.48
CA GLY A 353 -22.86 2.18 -1.94
C GLY A 353 -22.29 3.49 -2.51
N GLY A 354 -21.64 4.33 -1.71
CA GLY A 354 -21.03 5.57 -2.19
C GLY A 354 -19.78 5.27 -3.01
N TYR A 355 -19.80 5.51 -4.33
CA TYR A 355 -18.68 5.17 -5.21
C TYR A 355 -17.37 5.89 -4.85
N GLY A 356 -17.46 7.13 -4.36
CA GLY A 356 -16.29 7.84 -3.83
C GLY A 356 -15.69 7.17 -2.60
N TYR A 357 -16.53 6.66 -1.71
CA TYR A 357 -16.07 5.88 -0.56
C TYR A 357 -15.54 4.51 -0.97
N ILE A 358 -16.17 3.84 -1.95
CA ILE A 358 -15.65 2.57 -2.49
C ILE A 358 -14.25 2.78 -3.04
N LEU A 359 -14.04 3.79 -3.88
CA LEU A 359 -12.73 4.10 -4.44
C LEU A 359 -11.72 4.48 -3.34
N ALA A 360 -12.09 5.41 -2.46
CA ALA A 360 -11.21 5.91 -1.41
C ALA A 360 -10.82 4.80 -0.42
N TYR A 361 -11.76 3.96 -0.02
CA TYR A 361 -11.50 2.81 0.84
C TYR A 361 -10.65 1.77 0.13
N SER A 362 -11.02 1.37 -1.09
CA SER A 362 -10.31 0.31 -1.81
C SER A 362 -8.84 0.67 -2.05
N ILE A 363 -8.55 1.93 -2.35
CA ILE A 363 -7.17 2.38 -2.51
C ILE A 363 -6.46 2.54 -1.16
N SER A 364 -7.12 3.02 -0.11
CA SER A 364 -6.48 3.17 1.20
C SER A 364 -6.08 1.82 1.80
N VAL A 365 -6.84 0.75 1.54
CA VAL A 365 -6.55 -0.60 2.04
C VAL A 365 -5.18 -1.11 1.57
N TYR A 366 -4.64 -0.61 0.45
CA TYR A 366 -3.25 -0.90 0.07
C TYR A 366 -2.27 -0.54 1.19
N ALA A 367 -2.38 0.67 1.77
CA ALA A 367 -1.53 1.12 2.85
C ALA A 367 -1.75 0.33 4.14
N LEU A 368 -2.99 -0.14 4.36
CA LEU A 368 -3.31 -1.01 5.49
C LEU A 368 -2.68 -2.38 5.35
N PHE A 369 -2.72 -2.97 4.16
CA PHE A 369 -2.26 -4.33 3.91
C PHE A 369 -0.72 -4.49 3.94
N ILE A 370 0.01 -3.41 3.66
CA ILE A 370 1.48 -3.42 3.54
C ILE A 370 2.20 -2.83 4.75
N GLN A 371 1.50 -2.67 5.88
CA GLN A 371 2.07 -2.08 7.10
C GLN A 371 3.28 -2.85 7.66
N TRP A 372 3.42 -4.14 7.37
CA TRP A 372 4.61 -4.92 7.77
C TRP A 372 5.86 -4.58 6.96
N PHE A 373 5.70 -3.97 5.78
CA PHE A 373 6.79 -3.75 4.82
C PHE A 373 7.34 -2.33 4.84
N GLN A 374 6.47 -1.32 4.93
CA GLN A 374 6.83 0.12 4.97
C GLN A 374 5.61 0.99 5.25
N ASP A 375 5.85 2.21 5.71
CA ASP A 375 4.82 3.24 5.74
C ASP A 375 4.39 3.60 4.30
N GLN A 376 3.09 3.52 4.06
CA GLN A 376 2.46 3.95 2.81
C GLN A 376 1.39 5.01 3.08
N TYR A 377 1.39 5.65 4.25
CA TYR A 377 0.48 6.74 4.57
C TYR A 377 1.16 8.08 4.28
N LEU A 378 1.65 8.75 5.32
CA LEU A 378 2.06 10.15 5.25
C LEU A 378 3.38 10.37 4.50
N SER A 379 4.28 9.37 4.46
CA SER A 379 5.52 9.46 3.67
C SER A 379 5.27 9.64 2.16
N LEU A 380 4.07 9.28 1.69
CA LEU A 380 3.63 9.37 0.29
C LEU A 380 2.45 10.32 0.10
N LEU A 381 2.28 11.30 0.99
CA LEU A 381 1.13 12.21 0.99
C LEU A 381 0.87 12.87 -0.38
N THR A 382 1.91 13.29 -1.12
CA THR A 382 1.76 13.85 -2.47
C THR A 382 1.05 12.88 -3.43
N SER A 383 1.44 11.60 -3.42
CA SER A 383 0.83 10.58 -4.27
C SER A 383 -0.63 10.36 -3.90
N TRP A 384 -0.95 10.37 -2.60
CA TRP A 384 -2.33 10.29 -2.12
C TRP A 384 -3.18 11.46 -2.58
N LEU A 385 -2.68 12.70 -2.42
CA LEU A 385 -3.40 13.89 -2.86
C LEU A 385 -3.70 13.85 -4.36
N ILE A 386 -2.73 13.45 -5.19
CA ILE A 386 -2.92 13.32 -6.64
C ILE A 386 -3.99 12.26 -6.95
N VAL A 387 -3.88 11.05 -6.38
CA VAL A 387 -4.84 9.98 -6.71
C VAL A 387 -6.23 10.30 -6.18
N PHE A 388 -6.36 10.80 -4.96
CA PHE A 388 -7.66 11.21 -4.44
C PHE A 388 -8.29 12.33 -5.28
N ALA A 389 -7.50 13.31 -5.75
CA ALA A 389 -7.99 14.33 -6.67
C ALA A 389 -8.48 13.73 -8.00
N LEU A 390 -7.68 12.84 -8.62
CA LEU A 390 -8.02 12.18 -9.88
C LEU A 390 -9.28 11.30 -9.78
N LEU A 391 -9.51 10.65 -8.64
CA LEU A 391 -10.67 9.80 -8.38
C LEU A 391 -11.91 10.61 -7.95
N ALA A 392 -11.73 11.72 -7.22
CA ALA A 392 -12.83 12.55 -6.74
C ALA A 392 -13.40 13.48 -7.83
N MET A 393 -12.53 14.03 -8.70
CA MET A 393 -12.94 14.98 -9.75
C MET A 393 -14.10 14.44 -10.62
N PRO A 394 -14.05 13.21 -11.17
CA PRO A 394 -15.14 12.66 -11.96
C PRO A 394 -16.44 12.53 -11.16
N LEU A 395 -16.36 12.15 -9.89
CA LEU A 395 -17.52 11.93 -9.05
C LEU A 395 -18.21 13.23 -8.64
N ILE A 396 -17.44 14.28 -8.37
CA ILE A 396 -17.97 15.61 -8.03
C ILE A 396 -18.65 16.24 -9.26
N LEU A 397 -17.98 16.20 -10.41
CA LEU A 397 -18.45 16.87 -11.63
C LEU A 397 -19.60 16.14 -12.34
N THR A 398 -19.86 14.88 -12.01
CA THR A 398 -20.92 14.07 -12.65
C THR A 398 -22.02 13.64 -11.70
N LYS A 399 -21.99 14.14 -10.45
CA LYS A 399 -23.04 13.91 -9.46
C LYS A 399 -24.36 14.46 -10.00
N LYS A 400 -25.36 13.59 -10.18
CA LYS A 400 -26.72 14.07 -10.48
C LYS A 400 -27.30 14.69 -9.20
N SER A 401 -27.85 15.90 -9.31
CA SER A 401 -28.75 16.42 -8.28
C SER A 401 -29.86 15.39 -8.11
N ALA A 402 -30.10 14.93 -6.89
CA ALA A 402 -31.31 14.21 -6.57
C ALA A 402 -32.43 15.25 -6.63
N ASN A 403 -33.15 15.30 -7.75
CA ASN A 403 -34.45 15.95 -7.84
C ASN A 403 -35.52 14.90 -7.66
#